data_AF-A0A662SVX6-F1
#
_entry.id   AF-A0A662SVX6-F1
#
_cell.length_a   1.000
_cell.length_b   1.000
_cell.length_c   1.000
_cell.angle_alpha   90.00
_cell.angle_beta   90.00
_cell.angle_gamma   90.00
#
_symmetry.space_group_name_H-M   'P 1'
#
loop_
_entity.id
_entity.type
_entity.pdbx_description
1 polymer ?
#
loop_
_entity_poly.entity_id
_entity_poly.type
_entity_poly.pdbx_seq_one_letter_code
_entity_poly.pdbx_strand_id
1 'polypeptide(L)'
;MVKGWIKLHNRGRAKRKPEITRRTVYIKSTLFRVKGSKLIIRIVARERYLEVDLSRFDYLPRDYDSIGGLLMTDDRLYITFKRSAEPKEPKGWSAFDVNETNVTEARDGAGVI
;
A
#
# COMPACT_ATOMS: atom_id res chain seq x y z
N MET A 1 16.66 -3.10 7.32
CA MET A 1 17.89 -2.93 6.49
C MET A 1 19.18 -3.02 7.31
N VAL A 2 19.35 -2.24 8.39
CA VAL A 2 20.58 -2.27 9.21
C VAL A 2 20.87 -3.63 9.85
N LYS A 3 19.85 -4.33 10.38
CA LYS A 3 20.02 -5.67 10.99
C LYS A 3 20.64 -6.71 10.04
N GLY A 4 20.27 -6.69 8.76
CA GLY A 4 20.82 -7.60 7.75
C GLY A 4 22.28 -7.29 7.43
N TRP A 5 22.61 -6.01 7.32
CA TRP A 5 23.99 -5.56 7.16
C TRP A 5 24.87 -5.96 8.35
N ILE A 6 24.40 -5.76 9.59
CA ILE A 6 25.12 -6.18 10.81
C ILE A 6 25.41 -7.68 10.77
N LYS A 7 24.43 -8.51 10.40
CA LYS A 7 24.61 -9.96 10.28
C LYS A 7 25.68 -10.34 9.25
N LEU A 8 25.75 -9.64 8.12
CA LEU A 8 26.78 -9.86 7.10
C LEU A 8 28.16 -9.34 7.54
N HIS A 9 28.19 -8.21 8.24
CA HIS A 9 29.41 -7.64 8.80
C HIS A 9 30.04 -8.56 9.84
N ASN A 10 29.25 -9.08 10.78
CA ASN A 10 29.71 -10.05 11.79
C ASN A 10 30.23 -11.36 11.19
N ARG A 11 29.84 -11.67 9.95
CA ARG A 11 30.31 -12.83 9.18
C ARG A 11 31.49 -12.50 8.24
N GLY A 12 32.03 -11.28 8.30
CA GLY A 12 33.11 -10.82 7.41
C GLY A 12 32.71 -10.67 5.93
N ARG A 13 31.40 -10.68 5.62
CA ARG A 13 30.88 -10.64 4.24
C ARG A 13 30.43 -9.26 3.77
N ALA A 14 30.25 -8.31 4.69
CA ALA A 14 29.86 -6.95 4.33
C ALA A 14 31.07 -6.16 3.83
N LYS A 15 31.01 -5.69 2.58
CA LYS A 15 32.12 -4.97 1.93
C LYS A 15 32.11 -3.46 2.13
N ARG A 16 30.94 -2.86 2.41
CA ARG A 16 30.74 -1.40 2.52
C ARG A 16 29.73 -1.10 3.60
N LYS A 17 29.83 0.08 4.24
CA LYS A 17 28.85 0.54 5.23
C LYS A 17 27.48 0.76 4.56
N PRO A 18 26.36 0.61 5.29
CA PRO A 18 25.05 0.88 4.73
C PRO A 18 24.87 2.40 4.59
N GLU A 19 24.32 2.81 3.46
CA GLU A 19 24.01 4.21 3.15
C GLU A 19 22.50 4.36 2.90
N ILE A 20 21.97 5.56 3.14
CA ILE A 20 20.58 5.87 2.81
C ILE A 20 20.49 6.08 1.30
N THR A 21 19.92 5.11 0.60
CA THR A 21 19.78 5.16 -0.87
C THR A 21 18.47 5.80 -1.33
N ARG A 22 17.45 5.88 -0.46
CA ARG A 22 16.15 6.48 -0.75
C ARG A 22 15.50 6.97 0.52
N ARG A 23 14.77 8.09 0.44
CA ARG A 23 13.89 8.54 1.52
C ARG A 23 12.45 8.30 1.11
N THR A 24 11.65 7.80 2.05
CA THR A 24 10.23 7.55 1.82
C THR A 24 9.47 7.92 3.06
N VAL A 25 8.40 8.69 2.89
CA VAL A 25 7.52 9.12 3.97
C VAL A 25 6.13 8.58 3.68
N TYR A 26 5.55 7.90 4.66
CA TYR A 26 4.13 7.55 4.66
C TYR A 26 3.32 8.68 5.26
N ILE A 27 2.31 9.14 4.54
CA ILE A 27 1.44 10.23 4.97
C ILE A 27 0.06 9.64 5.25
N LYS A 28 -0.34 9.68 6.52
CA LYS A 28 -1.66 9.21 6.97
C LYS A 28 -2.76 10.07 6.37
N SER A 29 -3.92 9.47 6.10
CA SER A 29 -5.13 10.16 5.59
C SER A 29 -5.56 11.39 6.39
N THR A 30 -5.25 11.43 7.69
CA THR A 30 -5.55 12.58 8.56
C THR A 30 -4.66 13.80 8.34
N LEU A 31 -3.57 13.68 7.57
CA LEU A 31 -2.60 14.75 7.33
C LEU A 31 -2.75 15.40 5.95
N PHE A 32 -3.72 14.95 5.16
CA PHE A 32 -4.05 15.57 3.88
C PHE A 32 -5.57 15.65 3.70
N ARG A 33 -6.00 16.44 2.71
CA ARG A 33 -7.39 16.48 2.26
C ARG A 33 -7.46 16.68 0.76
N VAL A 34 -8.56 16.25 0.16
CA VAL A 34 -8.89 16.57 -1.23
C VAL A 34 -9.96 17.65 -1.26
N LYS A 35 -9.74 18.72 -2.04
CA LYS A 35 -10.72 19.79 -2.26
C LYS A 35 -10.82 20.06 -3.75
N GLY A 36 -11.91 19.63 -4.39
CA GLY A 36 -12.02 19.62 -5.85
C GLY A 36 -10.93 18.74 -6.46
N SER A 37 -10.19 19.25 -7.44
CA SER A 37 -9.03 18.54 -8.02
C SER A 37 -7.74 18.64 -7.21
N LYS A 38 -7.73 19.36 -6.08
CA LYS A 38 -6.49 19.60 -5.32
C LYS A 38 -6.33 18.61 -4.18
N LEU A 39 -5.21 17.89 -4.17
CA LEU A 39 -4.71 17.16 -3.02
C LEU A 39 -3.80 18.07 -2.19
N ILE A 40 -4.21 18.36 -0.96
CA ILE A 40 -3.52 19.30 -0.06
C ILE A 40 -2.91 18.51 1.10
N ILE A 41 -1.59 18.41 1.13
CA ILE A 41 -0.80 17.69 2.14
C ILE A 41 -0.23 18.71 3.13
N ARG A 42 -0.47 18.50 4.43
CA ARG A 42 0.06 19.37 5.49
C ARG A 42 1.50 18.98 5.83
N ILE A 43 2.45 19.88 5.63
CA ILE A 43 3.86 19.68 6.02
C ILE A 43 4.08 20.22 7.43
N VAL A 44 3.69 21.48 7.65
CA VAL A 44 3.76 22.14 8.97
C VAL A 44 2.37 22.57 9.38
N ALA A 45 2.07 22.36 10.66
CA ALA A 45 0.76 22.55 11.20
C ALA A 45 0.24 23.99 11.01
N ARG A 46 -0.77 24.20 10.16
CA ARG A 46 -1.40 25.52 9.88
C ARG A 46 -0.53 26.52 9.12
N GLU A 47 0.69 26.12 8.74
CA GLU A 47 1.66 27.03 8.15
C GLU A 47 2.02 26.65 6.71
N ARG A 48 2.38 25.37 6.48
CA ARG A 48 2.94 24.93 5.20
C ARG A 48 2.20 23.73 4.65
N TYR A 49 1.82 23.85 3.39
CA TYR A 49 1.11 22.82 2.63
C TYR A 49 1.82 22.53 1.30
N LEU A 50 1.73 21.29 0.85
CA LEU A 50 2.04 20.88 -0.52
C LEU A 50 0.71 20.66 -1.23
N GLU A 51 0.47 21.38 -2.33
CA GLU A 51 -0.71 21.20 -3.17
C GLU A 51 -0.33 20.48 -4.45
N VAL A 52 -1.09 19.43 -4.78
CA VAL A 52 -0.98 18.70 -6.04
C VAL A 52 -2.31 18.86 -6.79
N ASP A 53 -2.25 19.37 -8.01
CA ASP A 53 -3.40 19.45 -8.88
C ASP A 53 -3.60 18.11 -9.62
N LEU A 54 -4.57 17.34 -9.15
CA LEU A 54 -4.92 16.02 -9.68
C LEU A 54 -5.54 16.11 -11.08
N SER A 55 -6.05 17.28 -11.51
CA SER A 55 -6.63 17.44 -12.85
C SER A 55 -5.61 17.28 -13.98
N ARG A 56 -4.32 17.43 -13.65
CA ARG A 56 -3.19 17.23 -14.58
C ARG A 56 -2.91 15.76 -14.89
N PHE A 57 -3.58 14.84 -14.21
CA PHE A 57 -3.36 13.41 -14.30
C PHE A 57 -4.68 12.72 -14.68
N ASP A 58 -4.98 12.75 -15.97
CA ASP A 58 -6.21 12.20 -16.57
C ASP A 58 -6.37 10.68 -16.38
N TYR A 59 -5.26 9.97 -16.22
CA TYR A 59 -5.20 8.54 -15.93
C TYR A 59 -5.63 8.15 -14.51
N LEU A 60 -5.84 9.12 -13.61
CA LEU A 60 -6.28 8.81 -12.25
C LEU A 60 -7.69 8.21 -12.28
N PRO A 61 -7.95 7.15 -11.50
CA PRO A 61 -9.28 6.56 -11.43
C PRO A 61 -10.26 7.61 -10.93
N ARG A 62 -11.45 7.64 -11.53
CA ARG A 62 -12.58 8.48 -11.09
C ARG A 62 -13.57 7.70 -10.25
N ASP A 63 -13.55 6.37 -10.34
CA ASP A 63 -14.40 5.43 -9.64
C ASP A 63 -13.70 4.84 -8.40
N TYR A 64 -13.58 5.67 -7.36
CA TYR A 64 -13.04 5.25 -6.07
C TYR A 64 -13.87 5.84 -4.93
N ASP A 65 -13.84 5.17 -3.77
CA ASP A 65 -14.61 5.60 -2.59
C ASP A 65 -13.79 6.51 -1.70
N SER A 66 -12.48 6.24 -1.58
CA SER A 66 -11.58 7.06 -0.76
C SER A 66 -10.13 6.98 -1.23
N ILE A 67 -9.34 7.96 -0.81
CA ILE A 67 -7.87 7.91 -0.91
C ILE A 67 -7.32 7.39 0.42
N GLY A 68 -6.50 6.33 0.35
CA GLY A 68 -5.77 5.75 1.47
C GLY A 68 -4.57 6.60 1.89
N GLY A 69 -3.59 5.98 2.55
CA GLY A 69 -2.33 6.67 2.83
C GLY A 69 -1.57 7.01 1.55
N LEU A 70 -0.75 8.05 1.60
CA LEU A 70 0.17 8.42 0.52
C LEU A 70 1.57 7.93 0.85
N LEU A 71 2.36 7.63 -0.18
CA LEU A 71 3.80 7.45 -0.04
C LEU A 71 4.51 8.52 -0.86
N MET A 72 5.38 9.28 -0.22
CA MET A 72 6.18 10.30 -0.87
C MET A 72 7.63 9.87 -0.88
N THR A 73 8.27 9.91 -2.03
CA THR A 73 9.71 9.70 -2.20
C THR A 73 10.36 10.97 -2.70
N ASP A 74 11.68 10.95 -2.88
CA ASP A 74 12.44 12.14 -3.26
C ASP A 74 11.93 12.80 -4.56
N ASP A 75 11.31 12.02 -5.46
CA ASP A 75 10.88 12.43 -6.79
C ASP A 75 9.39 12.12 -7.12
N ARG A 76 8.67 11.41 -6.24
CA ARG A 76 7.34 10.85 -6.57
C ARG A 76 6.37 10.93 -5.41
N LEU A 77 5.10 11.06 -5.76
CA LEU A 77 3.98 10.88 -4.85
C LEU A 77 3.11 9.70 -5.34
N TYR A 78 2.99 8.69 -4.51
CA TYR A 78 2.11 7.55 -4.73
C TYR A 78 0.79 7.80 -3.98
N ILE A 79 -0.31 7.79 -4.72
CA ILE A 79 -1.67 8.00 -4.22
C ILE A 79 -2.37 6.64 -4.25
N THR A 80 -2.86 6.19 -3.10
CA THR A 80 -3.56 4.91 -2.99
C THR A 80 -5.06 5.15 -3.09
N PHE A 81 -5.73 4.56 -4.07
CA PHE A 81 -7.18 4.62 -4.22
C PHE A 81 -7.81 3.37 -3.62
N LYS A 82 -8.90 3.54 -2.87
CA LYS A 82 -9.67 2.45 -2.27
C LYS A 82 -11.07 2.42 -2.87
N ARG A 83 -11.52 1.21 -3.17
CA ARG A 83 -12.88 0.91 -3.57
C ARG A 83 -13.40 -0.21 -2.68
N SER A 84 -14.59 -0.02 -2.15
CA SER A 84 -15.32 -1.00 -1.37
C SER A 84 -15.96 -1.96 -2.35
N ALA A 85 -15.77 -3.25 -2.11
CA ALA A 85 -16.56 -4.26 -2.79
C ALA A 85 -17.86 -4.43 -2.00
N GLU A 86 -18.99 -4.37 -2.68
CA GLU A 86 -20.24 -4.83 -2.11
C GLU A 86 -20.15 -6.36 -1.95
N PRO A 87 -20.34 -6.91 -0.75
CA PRO A 87 -20.47 -8.34 -0.56
C PRO A 87 -21.66 -8.82 -1.40
N LYS A 88 -21.40 -9.77 -2.29
CA LYS A 88 -22.46 -10.46 -3.02
C LYS A 88 -22.65 -11.82 -2.39
N GLU A 89 -23.89 -12.20 -2.17
CA GLU A 89 -24.23 -13.57 -1.81
C GLU A 89 -23.66 -14.51 -2.89
N PRO A 90 -22.71 -15.39 -2.53
CA PRO A 90 -22.12 -16.29 -3.49
C PRO A 90 -23.18 -17.33 -3.90
N LYS A 91 -23.22 -17.68 -5.20
CA LYS A 91 -24.16 -18.71 -5.71
C LYS A 91 -23.79 -20.14 -5.27
N GLY A 92 -22.67 -20.29 -4.58
CA GLY A 92 -22.06 -21.52 -4.09
C GLY A 92 -20.68 -21.20 -3.52
N TRP A 93 -20.08 -22.13 -2.79
CA TRP A 93 -18.77 -21.92 -2.17
C TRP A 93 -17.86 -23.13 -2.35
N SER A 94 -16.58 -22.86 -2.57
CA SER A 94 -15.50 -23.84 -2.45
C SER A 94 -14.55 -23.36 -1.36
N ALA A 95 -14.32 -24.20 -0.36
CA ALA A 95 -13.29 -24.00 0.64
C ALA A 95 -12.11 -24.92 0.34
N PHE A 96 -10.90 -24.37 0.39
CA PHE A 96 -9.68 -25.13 0.19
C PHE A 96 -8.91 -25.19 1.51
N ASP A 97 -8.64 -26.39 1.99
CA ASP A 97 -7.70 -26.62 3.08
C ASP A 97 -6.35 -27.05 2.49
N VAL A 98 -5.28 -26.35 2.86
CA VAL A 98 -3.94 -26.57 2.30
C VAL A 98 -3.01 -26.99 3.43
N ASN A 99 -2.51 -28.22 3.34
CA ASN A 99 -1.49 -28.78 4.22
C ASN A 99 -0.16 -28.97 3.47
N GLU A 100 0.88 -29.36 4.19
CA GLU A 100 2.23 -29.52 3.63
C GLU A 100 2.31 -30.55 2.49
N THR A 101 1.39 -31.53 2.48
CA THR A 101 1.38 -32.65 1.54
C THR A 101 0.08 -32.81 0.75
N ASN A 102 -0.95 -32.00 1.01
CA ASN A 102 -2.22 -32.09 0.29
C ASN A 102 -2.96 -30.76 0.22
N VAL A 103 -3.91 -30.70 -0.72
CA VAL A 103 -4.92 -29.66 -0.83
C VAL A 103 -6.27 -30.36 -0.94
N THR A 104 -7.22 -30.03 -0.06
CA THR A 104 -8.55 -30.65 -0.03
C THR A 104 -9.61 -29.58 -0.35
N GLU A 105 -10.60 -29.91 -1.19
CA GLU A 105 -11.73 -29.03 -1.51
C GLU A 105 -13.01 -29.50 -0.80
N ALA A 106 -13.74 -28.56 -0.19
CA ALA A 106 -15.14 -28.75 0.18
C ALA A 106 -16.00 -27.81 -0.67
N ARG A 107 -16.97 -28.35 -1.40
CA ARG A 107 -17.85 -27.58 -2.28
C ARG A 107 -19.30 -27.71 -1.84
N ASP A 108 -19.95 -26.59 -1.57
CA ASP A 108 -21.38 -26.52 -1.20
C ASP A 108 -21.76 -27.47 -0.04
N GLY A 109 -20.82 -27.73 0.87
CA GLY A 109 -21.00 -28.63 2.03
C GLY A 109 -20.72 -30.11 1.75
N ALA A 110 -20.41 -30.49 0.51
CA ALA A 110 -19.92 -31.82 0.17
C ALA A 110 -18.39 -31.83 0.10
N GLY A 111 -17.74 -32.72 0.87
CA GLY A 111 -16.31 -32.94 0.77
C GLY A 111 -15.96 -33.64 -0.54
N VAL A 112 -15.01 -33.09 -1.30
CA VAL A 112 -14.46 -33.70 -2.50
C VAL A 112 -12.97 -33.96 -2.23
N ILE A 113 -12.62 -35.24 -2.08
CA ILE A 113 -11.23 -35.68 -1.86
C ILE A 113 -10.50 -35.74 -3.19
#